data_AF-A0A3C0FBH1-F1
#
_entry.id   AF-A0A3C0FBH1-F1
#
_cell.length_a   1.000
_cell.length_b   1.000
_cell.length_c   1.000
_cell.angle_alpha   90.00
_cell.angle_beta   90.00
_cell.angle_gamma   90.00
#
_symmetry.space_group_name_H-M   'P 1'
#
loop_
_entity.id
_entity.type
_entity.pdbx_description
1 polymer ?
#
loop_
_entity_poly.entity_id
_entity_poly.type
_entity_poly.pdbx_seq_one_letter_code
_entity_poly.pdbx_strand_id
1 'polypeptide(L)'
;MKSKLRLADLYALLTPGQPRVSPDGRRVAYVVQGFRKKENDRYQNLWMVAADGSTPPHRLTRGATRDTAPAWSPDGRYLAFLSTREHELEVAATLAEAEGGTERKPGTPDKPQPQLWLLDTAWGGEPRQLTRRDEGVAEFDWSPDGRRLVFSSRDPEEAQKTYLDSIRGKGKEGEKGPLVIDRVQHKQDGSGYLDDVKTHLFIVDVDTRQVTRLTGGSCNETAPRWSPDGRWIAFTSNRTGDADNNHRNDLWLIGPDGAGARRLTAGDVGAGAASWSPDARSIAFVSSLVPENYYLLRHLLVVEVDAAEAVDDLAACVGRGWSALGGVVPDRPAGDVVSSARAYPVPLKSTAFQVLTAGLDRPVVGTPVWLNERELLFPTGDRGQTRLAWAGRGDRARPVFPSCDRMGNVSHDAHAAGGVLVLGMSSPSAAPELYAVPLAALEEGVPEERATRLTYHNTWLEERLTARYERITFPSSGNVEVEALCALPPGFDPAQAKAPLLVKIHGGPMSYDGPDFRFDVQHWAGQGYLVLMVNYRGSISYGEEFCQVIQGDWGPREHDDVMHGVQAVLDRGWVDADRMYCTGFSQGGIMTNWAVGHTSRFRAAASEHGMWDYVAAFGTDDCHRWWQDDLG
;
A
#
# COMPACT_ATOMS: atom_id res chain seq x y z
N MET A 1 3.84 -30.18 -23.83
CA MET A 1 3.81 -28.99 -24.71
C MET A 1 3.15 -27.86 -23.94
N LYS A 2 3.76 -26.68 -23.82
CA LYS A 2 3.18 -25.56 -23.06
C LYS A 2 1.95 -24.98 -23.76
N SER A 3 0.93 -24.53 -23.02
CA SER A 3 -0.28 -23.92 -23.58
C SER A 3 -0.33 -22.42 -23.34
N LYS A 4 -1.16 -21.68 -24.09
CA LYS A 4 -1.40 -20.24 -23.83
C LYS A 4 -2.10 -20.03 -22.49
N LEU A 5 -1.86 -18.89 -21.86
CA LEU A 5 -2.60 -18.44 -20.69
C LEU A 5 -4.05 -18.09 -21.06
N ARG A 6 -5.02 -18.62 -20.31
CA ARG A 6 -6.46 -18.40 -20.54
C ARG A 6 -7.02 -17.53 -19.44
N LEU A 7 -8.06 -16.74 -19.71
CA LEU A 7 -8.73 -15.91 -18.68
C LEU A 7 -9.15 -16.72 -17.44
N ALA A 8 -9.59 -17.97 -17.63
CA ALA A 8 -9.95 -18.85 -16.52
C ALA A 8 -8.78 -19.17 -15.57
N ASP A 9 -7.53 -19.08 -16.06
CA ASP A 9 -6.33 -19.30 -15.25
C ASP A 9 -6.11 -18.16 -14.23
N LEU A 10 -6.77 -17.00 -14.37
CA LEU A 10 -6.75 -15.92 -13.35
C LEU A 10 -7.20 -16.43 -11.98
N TYR A 11 -8.22 -17.29 -11.96
CA TYR A 11 -8.77 -17.86 -10.74
C TYR A 11 -7.85 -18.90 -10.09
N ALA A 12 -6.80 -19.36 -10.79
CA ALA A 12 -5.80 -20.27 -10.25
C ALA A 12 -4.57 -19.54 -9.68
N LEU A 13 -4.45 -18.24 -9.91
CA LEU A 13 -3.37 -17.44 -9.33
C LEU A 13 -3.54 -17.32 -7.82
N LEU A 14 -2.42 -17.48 -7.12
CA LEU A 14 -2.30 -17.29 -5.69
C LEU A 14 -1.23 -16.22 -5.45
N THR A 15 -1.55 -15.23 -4.62
CA THR A 15 -0.62 -14.13 -4.32
C THR A 15 -0.16 -14.24 -2.87
N PRO A 16 1.07 -14.74 -2.61
CA PRO A 16 1.66 -14.68 -1.29
C PRO A 16 2.11 -13.24 -0.96
N GLY A 17 1.96 -12.83 0.30
CA GLY A 17 2.36 -11.52 0.79
C GLY A 17 2.30 -11.43 2.32
N GLN A 18 2.57 -10.25 2.87
CA GLN A 18 2.59 -10.01 4.33
C GLN A 18 3.50 -11.00 5.08
N PRO A 19 4.76 -11.20 4.64
CA PRO A 19 5.67 -12.11 5.32
C PRO A 19 6.03 -11.56 6.71
N ARG A 20 6.07 -12.46 7.69
CA ARG A 20 6.50 -12.18 9.07
C ARG A 20 7.39 -13.31 9.55
N VAL A 21 8.65 -12.99 9.70
CA VAL A 21 9.68 -13.89 10.22
C VAL A 21 9.49 -13.99 11.73
N SER A 22 9.59 -15.19 12.29
CA SER A 22 9.55 -15.40 13.73
C SER A 22 10.75 -14.72 14.40
N PRO A 23 10.66 -14.35 15.69
CA PRO A 23 11.75 -13.66 16.38
C PRO A 23 13.10 -14.40 16.32
N ASP A 24 13.06 -15.73 16.30
CA ASP A 24 14.23 -16.60 16.19
C ASP A 24 14.77 -16.79 14.75
N GLY A 25 14.12 -16.21 13.74
CA GLY A 25 14.53 -16.28 12.34
C GLY A 25 14.19 -17.59 11.63
N ARG A 26 13.50 -18.54 12.27
CA ARG A 26 13.35 -19.92 11.76
C ARG A 26 12.09 -20.18 10.95
N ARG A 27 11.01 -19.44 11.23
CA ARG A 27 9.69 -19.65 10.61
C ARG A 27 9.21 -18.36 9.97
N VAL A 28 8.42 -18.49 8.92
CA VAL A 28 7.80 -17.36 8.23
C VAL A 28 6.29 -17.63 8.18
N ALA A 29 5.52 -16.80 8.87
CA ALA A 29 4.08 -16.73 8.68
C ALA A 29 3.79 -15.73 7.56
N TYR A 30 2.82 -16.04 6.69
CA TYR A 30 2.47 -15.16 5.57
C TYR A 30 1.03 -15.39 5.12
N VAL A 31 0.51 -14.46 4.31
CA VAL A 31 -0.86 -14.50 3.77
C VAL A 31 -0.81 -14.98 2.32
N VAL A 32 -1.74 -15.85 1.94
CA VAL A 32 -2.00 -16.17 0.53
C VAL A 32 -3.40 -15.71 0.16
N GLN A 33 -3.48 -14.82 -0.83
CA GLN A 33 -4.74 -14.45 -1.47
C GLN A 33 -5.05 -15.39 -2.63
N GLY A 34 -6.31 -15.83 -2.74
CA GLY A 34 -6.82 -16.53 -3.91
C GLY A 34 -8.24 -16.12 -4.27
N PHE A 35 -8.80 -16.78 -5.27
CA PHE A 35 -10.15 -16.48 -5.77
C PHE A 35 -11.11 -17.64 -5.59
N ARG A 36 -12.38 -17.29 -5.35
CA ARG A 36 -13.53 -18.19 -5.34
C ARG A 36 -14.38 -17.90 -6.57
N LYS A 37 -14.12 -18.67 -7.63
CA LYS A 37 -14.66 -18.41 -8.96
C LYS A 37 -16.19 -18.36 -9.02
N LYS A 38 -16.87 -19.25 -8.29
CA LYS A 38 -18.34 -19.34 -8.33
C LYS A 38 -18.99 -18.12 -7.66
N GLU A 39 -18.38 -17.64 -6.58
CA GLU A 39 -18.84 -16.52 -5.78
C GLU A 39 -18.33 -15.16 -6.31
N ASN A 40 -17.39 -15.18 -7.26
CA ASN A 40 -16.66 -14.01 -7.76
C ASN A 40 -16.05 -13.18 -6.61
N ASP A 41 -15.44 -13.86 -5.65
CA ASP A 41 -14.91 -13.25 -4.44
C ASP A 41 -13.47 -13.69 -4.18
N ARG A 42 -12.77 -12.98 -3.29
CA ARG A 42 -11.41 -13.30 -2.85
C ARG A 42 -11.44 -13.94 -1.47
N TYR A 43 -10.39 -14.67 -1.15
CA TYR A 43 -10.13 -15.15 0.21
C TYR A 43 -8.67 -14.92 0.56
N GLN A 44 -8.37 -14.81 1.85
CA GLN A 44 -7.00 -14.66 2.36
C GLN A 44 -6.83 -15.62 3.53
N ASN A 45 -5.84 -16.50 3.45
CA ASN A 45 -5.56 -17.47 4.50
C ASN A 45 -4.09 -17.37 4.94
N LEU A 46 -3.84 -17.74 6.19
CA LEU A 46 -2.50 -17.83 6.75
C LEU A 46 -1.82 -19.13 6.35
N TRP A 47 -0.52 -19.00 6.07
CA TRP A 47 0.40 -20.09 5.78
C TRP A 47 1.68 -19.91 6.58
N MET A 48 2.42 -21.01 6.71
CA MET A 48 3.73 -21.03 7.35
C MET A 48 4.72 -21.83 6.53
N VAL A 49 5.97 -21.40 6.52
CA VAL A 49 7.11 -22.07 5.88
C VAL A 49 8.36 -21.90 6.75
N ALA A 50 9.32 -22.82 6.67
CA ALA A 50 10.62 -22.62 7.30
C ALA A 50 11.42 -21.55 6.53
N ALA A 51 12.12 -20.67 7.26
CA ALA A 51 12.88 -19.57 6.65
C ALA A 51 14.09 -20.04 5.83
N ASP A 52 14.55 -21.28 6.04
CA ASP A 52 15.62 -21.93 5.29
C ASP A 52 15.08 -22.86 4.17
N GLY A 53 13.76 -22.93 4.00
CA GLY A 53 13.11 -23.82 3.03
C GLY A 53 13.11 -25.30 3.40
N SER A 54 13.61 -25.69 4.58
CA SER A 54 13.69 -27.10 5.04
C SER A 54 12.32 -27.76 5.21
N THR A 55 11.30 -26.96 5.57
CA THR A 55 9.90 -27.39 5.66
C THR A 55 9.09 -26.66 4.60
N PRO A 56 8.36 -27.38 3.72
CA PRO A 56 7.59 -26.76 2.66
C PRO A 56 6.44 -25.92 3.21
N PRO A 57 5.94 -24.94 2.43
CA PRO A 57 4.82 -24.13 2.87
C PRO A 57 3.58 -24.96 3.14
N HIS A 58 2.95 -24.73 4.30
CA HIS A 58 1.71 -25.38 4.70
C HIS A 58 0.72 -24.37 5.24
N ARG A 59 -0.56 -24.68 5.09
CA ARG A 59 -1.66 -23.78 5.37
C ARG A 59 -2.09 -23.88 6.83
N LEU A 60 -2.27 -22.74 7.50
CA LEU A 60 -2.71 -22.66 8.89
C LEU A 60 -4.22 -22.44 9.02
N THR A 61 -4.81 -21.60 8.16
CA THR A 61 -6.25 -21.29 8.19
C THR A 61 -6.94 -21.67 6.88
N ARG A 62 -8.25 -21.87 6.92
CA ARG A 62 -9.06 -22.28 5.77
C ARG A 62 -10.38 -21.54 5.75
N GLY A 63 -10.96 -21.40 4.56
CA GLY A 63 -12.33 -20.97 4.37
C GLY A 63 -12.47 -19.65 3.65
N ALA A 64 -13.69 -19.15 3.68
CA ALA A 64 -14.20 -17.93 3.07
C ALA A 64 -13.72 -16.63 3.75
N THR A 65 -12.67 -16.70 4.55
CA THR A 65 -12.25 -15.65 5.48
C THR A 65 -11.23 -14.71 4.83
N ARG A 66 -11.11 -13.52 5.42
CA ARG A 66 -9.98 -12.63 5.21
C ARG A 66 -9.10 -12.67 6.44
N ASP A 67 -8.14 -13.59 6.46
CA ASP A 67 -7.11 -13.66 7.50
C ASP A 67 -5.88 -12.86 7.04
N THR A 68 -5.55 -11.80 7.76
CA THR A 68 -4.53 -10.81 7.36
C THR A 68 -3.70 -10.33 8.55
N ALA A 69 -2.64 -9.56 8.26
CA ALA A 69 -1.77 -8.94 9.24
C ALA A 69 -1.24 -9.92 10.30
N PRO A 70 -0.59 -11.03 9.92
CA PRO A 70 0.08 -11.88 10.90
C PRO A 70 1.09 -11.06 11.70
N ALA A 71 1.29 -11.41 12.98
CA ALA A 71 2.34 -10.84 13.83
C ALA A 71 2.69 -11.83 14.94
N TRP A 72 3.97 -12.18 15.04
CA TRP A 72 4.46 -13.07 16.09
C TRP A 72 4.47 -12.35 17.44
N SER A 73 4.11 -13.06 18.50
CA SER A 73 4.44 -12.61 19.86
C SER A 73 5.96 -12.53 20.01
N PRO A 74 6.48 -11.67 20.92
CA PRO A 74 7.93 -11.51 21.12
C PRO A 74 8.68 -12.79 21.46
N ASP A 75 8.02 -13.74 22.13
CA ASP A 75 8.56 -15.07 22.46
C ASP A 75 8.43 -16.10 21.31
N GLY A 76 7.77 -15.74 20.21
CA GLY A 76 7.53 -16.60 19.06
C GLY A 76 6.49 -17.71 19.28
N ARG A 77 5.79 -17.73 20.42
CA ARG A 77 4.80 -18.77 20.73
C ARG A 77 3.50 -18.57 19.96
N TYR A 78 2.96 -17.36 19.99
CA TYR A 78 1.67 -17.02 19.40
C TYR A 78 1.84 -16.31 18.06
N LEU A 79 0.85 -16.51 17.19
CA LEU A 79 0.66 -15.73 15.98
C LEU A 79 -0.67 -14.98 16.10
N ALA A 80 -0.60 -13.66 16.27
CA ALA A 80 -1.76 -12.77 16.16
C ALA A 80 -2.07 -12.44 14.71
N PHE A 81 -3.33 -12.21 14.40
CA PHE A 81 -3.78 -11.80 13.07
C PHE A 81 -5.21 -11.24 13.11
N LEU A 82 -5.60 -10.54 12.04
CA LEU A 82 -6.97 -10.08 11.82
C LEU A 82 -7.77 -11.10 11.04
N SER A 83 -9.03 -11.34 11.43
CA SER A 83 -9.90 -12.24 10.68
C SER A 83 -11.37 -11.86 10.72
N THR A 84 -12.03 -12.04 9.58
CA THR A 84 -13.49 -11.92 9.37
C THR A 84 -14.21 -13.25 9.58
N ARG A 85 -13.61 -14.21 10.30
CA ARG A 85 -14.28 -15.47 10.64
C ARG A 85 -15.41 -15.25 11.64
N GLU A 86 -16.34 -16.20 11.67
CA GLU A 86 -17.46 -16.19 12.63
C GLU A 86 -16.96 -16.12 14.07
N HIS A 87 -17.72 -15.42 14.92
CA HIS A 87 -17.33 -15.23 16.32
C HIS A 87 -17.33 -16.56 17.08
N GLU A 88 -16.31 -16.79 17.91
CA GLU A 88 -16.11 -18.04 18.66
C GLU A 88 -17.35 -18.43 19.48
N LEU A 89 -17.99 -17.44 20.11
CA LEU A 89 -19.23 -17.63 20.89
C LEU A 89 -20.45 -17.97 20.02
N GLU A 90 -20.51 -17.47 18.79
CA GLU A 90 -21.62 -17.77 17.87
C GLU A 90 -21.50 -19.19 17.33
N VAL A 91 -20.27 -19.64 17.03
CA VAL A 91 -19.99 -21.03 16.69
C VAL A 91 -20.32 -21.95 17.87
N ALA A 92 -19.88 -21.61 19.09
CA ALA A 92 -20.18 -22.39 20.30
C ALA A 92 -21.69 -22.48 20.58
N ALA A 93 -22.43 -21.39 20.42
CA ALA A 93 -23.88 -21.37 20.56
C ALA A 93 -24.56 -22.24 19.48
N THR A 94 -24.12 -22.15 18.22
CA THR A 94 -24.66 -22.96 17.11
C THR A 94 -24.42 -24.45 17.31
N LEU A 95 -23.24 -24.83 17.81
CA LEU A 95 -22.92 -26.22 18.14
C LEU A 95 -23.76 -26.73 19.32
N ALA A 96 -23.99 -25.91 20.34
CA ALA A 96 -24.87 -26.26 21.47
C ALA A 96 -26.35 -26.34 21.04
N GLU A 97 -26.80 -25.49 20.11
CA GLU A 97 -28.16 -25.50 19.55
C GLU A 97 -28.37 -26.68 18.58
N ALA A 98 -27.34 -27.13 17.88
CA ALA A 98 -27.38 -28.33 17.05
C ALA A 98 -27.64 -29.62 17.86
N GLU A 99 -27.37 -29.61 19.17
CA GLU A 99 -27.78 -30.66 20.12
C GLU A 99 -29.19 -30.44 20.70
N GLY A 100 -29.78 -29.25 20.53
CA GLY A 100 -31.04 -28.80 21.16
C GLY A 100 -32.21 -28.46 20.22
N GLY A 101 -32.03 -28.51 18.90
CA GLY A 101 -33.14 -28.55 17.93
C GLY A 101 -33.97 -27.27 17.75
N THR A 102 -33.43 -26.08 18.01
CA THR A 102 -34.12 -24.82 17.67
C THR A 102 -33.33 -24.01 16.64
N GLU A 103 -33.93 -23.84 15.46
CA GLU A 103 -33.42 -22.96 14.40
C GLU A 103 -33.52 -21.48 14.80
N ARG A 104 -32.38 -20.79 14.79
CA ARG A 104 -32.34 -19.33 14.85
C ARG A 104 -32.76 -18.76 13.49
N LYS A 105 -33.77 -17.87 13.45
CA LYS A 105 -34.06 -17.08 12.25
C LYS A 105 -32.84 -16.19 11.95
N PRO A 106 -32.21 -16.28 10.77
CA PRO A 106 -31.08 -15.44 10.44
C PRO A 106 -31.56 -14.00 10.26
N GLY A 107 -31.25 -13.14 11.24
CA GLY A 107 -31.03 -11.73 10.93
C GLY A 107 -29.81 -11.68 10.02
N THR A 108 -29.94 -11.10 8.83
CA THR A 108 -28.87 -11.09 7.83
C THR A 108 -27.70 -10.25 8.33
N PRO A 109 -26.51 -10.81 8.63
CA PRO A 109 -25.41 -10.00 9.11
C PRO A 109 -24.97 -9.02 8.03
N ASP A 110 -24.48 -7.86 8.45
CA ASP A 110 -23.48 -7.14 7.68
C ASP A 110 -22.28 -8.05 7.42
N LYS A 111 -21.47 -7.74 6.40
CA LYS A 111 -20.25 -8.54 6.16
C LYS A 111 -19.42 -8.59 7.47
N PRO A 112 -18.93 -9.76 7.90
CA PRO A 112 -18.25 -9.90 9.17
C PRO A 112 -17.03 -8.99 9.22
N GLN A 113 -16.92 -8.23 10.31
CA GLN A 113 -15.83 -7.28 10.52
C GLN A 113 -14.57 -7.98 11.04
N PRO A 114 -13.36 -7.55 10.64
CA PRO A 114 -12.13 -8.14 11.14
C PRO A 114 -12.00 -7.99 12.65
N GLN A 115 -11.62 -9.06 13.35
CA GLN A 115 -11.30 -9.05 14.78
C GLN A 115 -9.88 -9.56 15.00
N LEU A 116 -9.32 -9.34 16.19
CA LEU A 116 -8.05 -9.95 16.59
C LEU A 116 -8.23 -11.40 17.02
N TRP A 117 -7.35 -12.26 16.53
CA TRP A 117 -7.29 -13.69 16.84
C TRP A 117 -5.86 -14.11 17.15
N LEU A 118 -5.71 -15.14 17.99
CA LEU A 118 -4.42 -15.75 18.34
C LEU A 118 -4.40 -17.22 17.98
N LEU A 119 -3.35 -17.65 17.28
CA LEU A 119 -3.00 -19.05 17.09
C LEU A 119 -1.82 -19.42 17.99
N ASP A 120 -1.94 -20.46 18.82
CA ASP A 120 -0.81 -21.05 19.56
C ASP A 120 -0.03 -21.97 18.63
N THR A 121 1.18 -21.56 18.23
CA THR A 121 2.00 -22.35 17.30
C THR A 121 2.81 -23.44 17.98
N ALA A 122 2.91 -23.43 19.30
CA ALA A 122 3.62 -24.44 20.06
C ALA A 122 2.72 -25.66 20.32
N TRP A 123 1.46 -25.43 20.66
CA TRP A 123 0.50 -26.50 20.97
C TRP A 123 -0.44 -26.83 19.82
N GLY A 124 -0.60 -25.93 18.85
CA GLY A 124 -1.60 -26.04 17.80
C GLY A 124 -3.02 -25.80 18.33
N GLY A 125 -4.02 -26.20 17.54
CA GLY A 125 -5.45 -25.98 17.83
C GLY A 125 -6.07 -24.85 17.01
N GLU A 126 -7.35 -24.60 17.25
CA GLU A 126 -8.07 -23.52 16.57
C GLU A 126 -7.68 -22.15 17.16
N PRO A 127 -7.62 -21.09 16.34
CA PRO A 127 -7.30 -19.77 16.87
C PRO A 127 -8.39 -19.22 17.78
N ARG A 128 -7.96 -18.56 18.87
CA ARG A 128 -8.81 -17.96 19.89
C ARG A 128 -9.11 -16.49 19.58
N GLN A 129 -10.36 -16.07 19.72
CA GLN A 129 -10.76 -14.67 19.49
C GLN A 129 -10.35 -13.79 20.68
N LEU A 130 -9.79 -12.61 20.42
CA LEU A 130 -9.45 -11.63 21.46
C LEU A 130 -10.42 -10.45 21.55
N THR A 131 -10.94 -9.98 20.43
CA THR A 131 -11.77 -8.77 20.39
C THR A 131 -13.16 -9.04 19.83
N ARG A 132 -14.14 -8.23 20.24
CA ARG A 132 -15.46 -8.14 19.63
C ARG A 132 -15.85 -6.67 19.53
N ARG A 133 -15.61 -6.08 18.36
CA ARG A 133 -15.87 -4.66 18.06
C ARG A 133 -16.88 -4.56 16.93
N ASP A 134 -17.92 -3.74 17.12
CA ASP A 134 -18.99 -3.54 16.12
C ASP A 134 -18.43 -3.07 14.77
N GLU A 135 -17.44 -2.17 14.80
CA GLU A 135 -16.76 -1.64 13.60
C GLU A 135 -15.45 -2.38 13.26
N GLY A 136 -15.15 -3.50 13.92
CA GLY A 136 -13.93 -4.28 13.70
C GLY A 136 -12.63 -3.63 14.21
N VAL A 137 -11.53 -4.33 13.97
CA VAL A 137 -10.16 -3.90 14.25
C VAL A 137 -9.45 -3.64 12.93
N ALA A 138 -8.80 -2.48 12.79
CA ALA A 138 -8.10 -2.09 11.57
C ALA A 138 -6.61 -2.47 11.59
N GLU A 139 -5.91 -2.14 12.67
CA GLU A 139 -4.46 -2.36 12.82
C GLU A 139 -4.13 -2.71 14.27
N PHE A 140 -2.99 -3.37 14.50
CA PHE A 140 -2.56 -3.75 15.85
C PHE A 140 -1.05 -3.95 15.95
N ASP A 141 -0.53 -3.97 17.18
CA ASP A 141 0.86 -4.32 17.48
C ASP A 141 1.02 -4.98 18.87
N TRP A 142 2.06 -5.79 19.03
CA TRP A 142 2.36 -6.49 20.28
C TRP A 142 3.07 -5.59 21.29
N SER A 143 2.71 -5.72 22.56
CA SER A 143 3.59 -5.27 23.64
C SER A 143 4.86 -6.13 23.65
N PRO A 144 6.04 -5.56 24.00
CA PRO A 144 7.30 -6.30 23.99
C PRO A 144 7.36 -7.43 25.03
N ASP A 145 6.49 -7.41 26.04
CA ASP A 145 6.32 -8.49 27.00
C ASP A 145 5.36 -9.61 26.53
N GLY A 146 4.70 -9.44 25.37
CA GLY A 146 3.77 -10.41 24.81
C GLY A 146 2.46 -10.59 25.58
N ARG A 147 2.13 -9.72 26.53
CA ARG A 147 0.93 -9.85 27.37
C ARG A 147 -0.27 -9.08 26.82
N ARG A 148 -0.03 -8.09 25.97
CA ARG A 148 -1.02 -7.13 25.50
C ARG A 148 -0.84 -6.84 24.02
N LEU A 149 -1.94 -6.42 23.39
CA LEU A 149 -1.96 -5.94 22.02
C LEU A 149 -2.60 -4.55 22.01
N VAL A 150 -1.92 -3.58 21.41
CA VAL A 150 -2.58 -2.30 21.07
C VAL A 150 -3.26 -2.44 19.72
N PHE A 151 -4.44 -1.83 19.53
CA PHE A 151 -5.15 -1.86 18.26
C PHE A 151 -5.96 -0.59 18.00
N SER A 152 -6.26 -0.32 16.73
CA SER A 152 -7.14 0.77 16.28
C SER A 152 -8.52 0.24 15.88
N SER A 153 -9.59 0.94 16.28
CA SER A 153 -10.99 0.60 15.98
C SER A 153 -11.81 1.88 15.93
N ARG A 154 -12.75 1.97 14.97
CA ARG A 154 -13.82 2.98 15.04
C ARG A 154 -14.70 2.71 16.25
N ASP A 155 -15.19 3.76 16.90
CA ASP A 155 -15.94 3.66 18.15
C ASP A 155 -17.10 4.67 18.17
N PRO A 156 -18.22 4.37 17.48
CA PRO A 156 -19.36 5.27 17.38
C PRO A 156 -20.06 5.45 18.72
N GLU A 157 -20.44 6.68 19.03
CA GLU A 157 -21.34 7.00 20.13
C GLU A 157 -22.77 6.52 19.84
N GLU A 158 -23.63 6.46 20.85
CA GLU A 158 -24.99 5.90 20.71
C GLU A 158 -25.84 6.61 19.64
N ALA A 159 -25.74 7.94 19.56
CA ALA A 159 -26.41 8.73 18.53
C ALA A 159 -25.88 8.41 17.12
N GLN A 160 -24.55 8.26 17.00
CA GLN A 160 -23.92 7.89 15.74
C GLN A 160 -24.30 6.47 15.33
N LYS A 161 -24.34 5.50 16.26
CA LYS A 161 -24.82 4.13 16.00
C LYS A 161 -26.23 4.15 15.41
N THR A 162 -27.14 4.87 16.07
CA THR A 162 -28.52 5.03 15.60
C THR A 162 -28.58 5.61 14.18
N TYR A 163 -27.78 6.65 13.90
CA TYR A 163 -27.70 7.23 12.57
C TYR A 163 -27.12 6.26 11.54
N LEU A 164 -26.01 5.60 11.86
CA LEU A 164 -25.37 4.61 11.00
C LEU A 164 -26.33 3.46 10.66
N ASP A 165 -27.07 2.95 11.63
CA ASP A 165 -28.09 1.93 11.42
C ASP A 165 -29.19 2.43 10.46
N SER A 166 -29.56 3.71 10.55
CA SER A 166 -30.58 4.31 9.66
C SER A 166 -30.14 4.43 8.19
N ILE A 167 -28.83 4.58 7.92
CA ILE A 167 -28.30 4.76 6.55
C ILE A 167 -27.69 3.47 5.97
N ARG A 168 -27.08 2.64 6.83
CA ARG A 168 -26.45 1.35 6.45
C ARG A 168 -27.44 0.19 6.48
N GLY A 169 -28.51 0.30 7.29
CA GLY A 169 -29.48 -0.76 7.50
C GLY A 169 -30.13 -1.31 6.22
N LYS A 170 -30.57 -2.56 6.30
CA LYS A 170 -31.33 -3.23 5.23
C LYS A 170 -32.83 -3.05 5.48
N GLY A 171 -33.37 -1.89 5.07
CA GLY A 171 -34.80 -1.59 4.99
C GLY A 171 -35.23 -1.29 3.56
N LYS A 172 -36.53 -1.10 3.31
CA LYS A 172 -36.98 -0.52 2.03
C LYS A 172 -36.35 0.87 1.87
N GLU A 173 -36.12 1.32 0.64
CA GLU A 173 -35.48 2.62 0.39
C GLU A 173 -36.18 3.79 1.11
N GLY A 174 -37.50 3.74 1.26
CA GLY A 174 -38.29 4.72 2.02
C GLY A 174 -38.19 4.64 3.56
N GLU A 175 -37.51 3.62 4.10
CA GLU A 175 -37.23 3.43 5.53
C GLU A 175 -35.82 3.87 5.91
N LYS A 176 -34.95 4.17 4.91
CA LYS A 176 -33.60 4.69 5.15
C LYS A 176 -33.63 6.17 5.48
N GLY A 177 -32.81 6.57 6.45
CA GLY A 177 -32.56 7.98 6.72
C GLY A 177 -31.82 8.66 5.56
N PRO A 178 -31.88 10.00 5.45
CA PRO A 178 -31.10 10.73 4.47
C PRO A 178 -29.60 10.65 4.80
N LEU A 179 -28.75 10.60 3.77
CA LEU A 179 -27.32 10.86 3.92
C LEU A 179 -27.10 12.35 4.16
N VAL A 180 -26.63 12.71 5.35
CA VAL A 180 -26.22 14.08 5.68
C VAL A 180 -24.73 14.22 5.36
N ILE A 181 -24.40 15.17 4.48
CA ILE A 181 -23.02 15.47 4.08
C ILE A 181 -22.68 16.86 4.60
N ASP A 182 -21.79 16.92 5.60
CA ASP A 182 -21.25 18.13 6.21
C ASP A 182 -19.72 18.24 6.07
N ARG A 183 -19.06 17.15 5.66
CA ARG A 183 -17.63 17.06 5.40
C ARG A 183 -17.27 17.51 3.98
N VAL A 184 -16.07 18.09 3.83
CA VAL A 184 -15.50 18.38 2.50
C VAL A 184 -15.14 17.05 1.82
N GLN A 185 -14.33 16.23 2.51
CA GLN A 185 -14.09 14.85 2.11
C GLN A 185 -15.28 14.00 2.56
N HIS A 186 -16.30 13.93 1.71
CA HIS A 186 -17.57 13.25 2.03
C HIS A 186 -17.64 11.80 1.53
N LYS A 187 -16.66 11.37 0.74
CA LYS A 187 -16.53 9.99 0.25
C LYS A 187 -15.08 9.62 0.00
N GLN A 188 -14.81 8.33 -0.11
CA GLN A 188 -13.50 7.79 -0.45
C GLN A 188 -13.63 6.47 -1.21
N ASP A 189 -12.81 6.27 -2.24
CA ASP A 189 -12.76 5.05 -3.03
C ASP A 189 -12.50 3.82 -2.14
N GLY A 190 -13.19 2.74 -2.46
CA GLY A 190 -13.23 1.51 -1.65
C GLY A 190 -13.94 1.62 -0.29
N SER A 191 -14.23 2.82 0.22
CA SER A 191 -14.89 3.03 1.53
C SER A 191 -16.33 3.54 1.42
N GLY A 192 -16.67 4.23 0.33
CA GLY A 192 -17.98 4.83 0.11
C GLY A 192 -18.10 6.21 0.78
N TYR A 193 -19.31 6.58 1.20
CA TYR A 193 -19.55 7.84 1.92
C TYR A 193 -18.93 7.82 3.31
N LEU A 194 -18.25 8.91 3.67
CA LEU A 194 -17.60 9.06 4.96
C LEU A 194 -18.57 9.66 5.99
N ASP A 195 -18.37 9.28 7.24
CA ASP A 195 -19.12 9.79 8.40
C ASP A 195 -18.16 10.43 9.42
N ASP A 196 -18.68 10.89 10.55
CA ASP A 196 -17.92 11.59 11.58
C ASP A 196 -17.31 10.67 12.65
N VAL A 197 -17.55 9.35 12.57
CA VAL A 197 -17.08 8.39 13.59
C VAL A 197 -15.56 8.29 13.57
N LYS A 198 -14.96 8.50 14.73
CA LYS A 198 -13.51 8.51 14.89
C LYS A 198 -12.94 7.14 15.24
N THR A 199 -11.73 6.92 14.78
CA THR A 199 -10.90 5.76 15.14
C THR A 199 -10.10 6.09 16.39
N HIS A 200 -10.10 5.17 17.36
CA HIS A 200 -9.36 5.29 18.60
C HIS A 200 -8.46 4.09 18.85
N LEU A 201 -7.47 4.28 19.73
CA LEU A 201 -6.58 3.23 20.19
C LEU A 201 -7.13 2.54 21.44
N PHE A 202 -6.93 1.24 21.49
CA PHE A 202 -7.33 0.35 22.56
C PHE A 202 -6.19 -0.61 22.88
N ILE A 203 -6.17 -1.14 24.09
CA ILE A 203 -5.34 -2.28 24.47
C ILE A 203 -6.26 -3.45 24.82
N VAL A 204 -5.93 -4.64 24.36
CA VAL A 204 -6.50 -5.90 24.84
C VAL A 204 -5.45 -6.71 25.60
N ASP A 205 -5.81 -7.19 26.78
CA ASP A 205 -5.02 -8.18 27.51
C ASP A 205 -5.25 -9.59 26.93
N VAL A 206 -4.15 -10.29 26.67
CA VAL A 206 -4.19 -11.57 25.95
C VAL A 206 -4.93 -12.64 26.73
N ASP A 207 -4.73 -12.72 28.05
CA ASP A 207 -5.26 -13.80 28.86
C ASP A 207 -6.72 -13.55 29.24
N THR A 208 -7.01 -12.35 29.71
CA THR A 208 -8.33 -11.96 30.22
C THR A 208 -9.29 -11.49 29.13
N ARG A 209 -8.78 -11.13 27.94
CA ARG A 209 -9.52 -10.48 26.84
C ARG A 209 -10.13 -9.13 27.24
N GLN A 210 -9.68 -8.53 28.34
CA GLN A 210 -10.15 -7.23 28.78
C GLN A 210 -9.64 -6.15 27.82
N VAL A 211 -10.56 -5.29 27.35
CA VAL A 211 -10.25 -4.17 26.45
C VAL A 211 -10.32 -2.85 27.22
N THR A 212 -9.33 -1.99 27.04
CA THR A 212 -9.29 -0.62 27.59
C THR A 212 -9.01 0.38 26.48
N ARG A 213 -9.78 1.47 26.43
CA ARG A 213 -9.59 2.57 25.47
C ARG A 213 -8.48 3.50 25.97
N LEU A 214 -7.56 3.88 25.09
CA LEU A 214 -6.44 4.78 25.41
C LEU A 214 -6.67 6.23 25.01
N THR A 215 -7.39 6.45 23.90
CA THR A 215 -7.51 7.79 23.29
C THR A 215 -8.97 8.21 23.15
N GLY A 216 -9.23 9.50 23.26
CA GLY A 216 -10.53 10.13 22.98
C GLY A 216 -10.38 11.35 22.06
N GLY A 217 -11.45 12.13 21.93
CA GLY A 217 -11.47 13.37 21.14
C GLY A 217 -11.96 13.18 19.71
N SER A 218 -11.75 14.20 18.87
CA SER A 218 -12.34 14.31 17.52
C SER A 218 -11.37 13.96 16.38
N CYS A 219 -10.22 13.37 16.69
CA CYS A 219 -9.21 12.95 15.71
C CYS A 219 -9.25 11.45 15.46
N ASN A 220 -8.83 11.03 14.26
CA ASN A 220 -8.59 9.62 13.96
C ASN A 220 -7.18 9.24 14.44
N GLU A 221 -7.11 8.22 15.30
CA GLU A 221 -5.85 7.67 15.80
C GLU A 221 -5.58 6.31 15.14
N THR A 222 -4.46 6.21 14.41
CA THR A 222 -4.18 5.07 13.51
C THR A 222 -2.74 4.60 13.60
N ALA A 223 -2.43 3.45 12.99
CA ALA A 223 -1.11 2.83 12.92
C ALA A 223 -0.37 2.73 14.27
N PRO A 224 -0.99 2.17 15.34
CA PRO A 224 -0.34 2.06 16.64
C PRO A 224 0.85 1.11 16.57
N ARG A 225 1.98 1.49 17.18
CA ARG A 225 3.22 0.70 17.24
C ARG A 225 3.85 0.78 18.62
N TRP A 226 4.05 -0.36 19.26
CA TRP A 226 4.65 -0.41 20.59
C TRP A 226 6.16 -0.18 20.49
N SER A 227 6.71 0.62 21.40
CA SER A 227 8.15 0.77 21.52
C SER A 227 8.78 -0.54 22.04
N PRO A 228 9.99 -0.91 21.57
CA PRO A 228 10.70 -2.10 22.06
C PRO A 228 10.95 -2.11 23.58
N ASP A 229 11.07 -0.93 24.20
CA ASP A 229 11.23 -0.77 25.65
C ASP A 229 9.90 -0.81 26.45
N GLY A 230 8.76 -0.87 25.76
CA GLY A 230 7.43 -0.98 26.35
C GLY A 230 6.85 0.32 26.90
N ARG A 231 7.60 1.42 26.90
CA ARG A 231 7.20 2.69 27.52
C ARG A 231 6.18 3.48 26.72
N TRP A 232 6.19 3.33 25.40
CA TRP A 232 5.43 4.18 24.49
C TRP A 232 4.67 3.36 23.45
N ILE A 233 3.55 3.91 23.02
CA ILE A 233 2.85 3.53 21.80
C ILE A 233 2.94 4.73 20.87
N ALA A 234 3.62 4.56 19.74
CA ALA A 234 3.59 5.53 18.65
C ALA A 234 2.32 5.37 17.83
N PHE A 235 1.73 6.45 17.35
CA PHE A 235 0.57 6.42 16.48
C PHE A 235 0.54 7.64 15.56
N THR A 236 -0.29 7.55 14.53
CA THR A 236 -0.47 8.59 13.51
C THR A 236 -1.80 9.31 13.73
N SER A 237 -1.76 10.64 13.71
CA SER A 237 -2.94 11.49 13.95
C SER A 237 -2.87 12.79 13.17
N ASN A 238 -3.95 13.14 12.46
CA ASN A 238 -4.14 14.48 11.92
C ASN A 238 -4.92 15.34 12.93
N ARG A 239 -4.23 16.30 13.54
CA ARG A 239 -4.81 17.22 14.52
C ARG A 239 -4.83 18.67 14.06
N THR A 240 -4.82 18.92 12.75
CA THR A 240 -4.80 20.30 12.21
C THR A 240 -6.11 21.05 12.48
N GLY A 241 -7.19 20.33 12.79
CA GLY A 241 -8.56 20.86 12.88
C GLY A 241 -9.31 20.85 11.55
N ASP A 242 -8.64 20.50 10.45
CA ASP A 242 -9.22 20.41 9.11
C ASP A 242 -8.63 19.23 8.32
N ALA A 243 -8.73 18.03 8.88
CA ALA A 243 -8.10 16.82 8.35
C ALA A 243 -8.60 16.42 6.93
N ASP A 244 -9.75 16.95 6.51
CA ASP A 244 -10.33 16.68 5.18
C ASP A 244 -9.60 17.42 4.07
N ASN A 245 -8.94 18.53 4.40
CA ASN A 245 -8.27 19.37 3.41
C ASN A 245 -6.76 19.18 3.38
N ASN A 246 -6.12 18.33 4.18
CA ASN A 246 -4.66 18.19 4.11
C ASN A 246 -4.19 16.75 4.34
N HIS A 247 -2.88 16.52 4.20
CA HIS A 247 -2.25 15.20 4.41
C HIS A 247 -1.28 15.20 5.60
N ARG A 248 -1.41 16.18 6.50
CA ARG A 248 -0.46 16.44 7.60
C ARG A 248 -0.75 15.60 8.83
N ASN A 249 -0.62 14.30 8.64
CA ASN A 249 -0.57 13.33 9.71
C ASN A 249 0.74 13.48 10.50
N ASP A 250 0.63 13.59 11.82
CA ASP A 250 1.78 13.66 12.73
C ASP A 250 2.01 12.34 13.46
N LEU A 251 3.25 12.12 13.90
CA LEU A 251 3.61 11.08 14.86
C LEU A 251 3.40 11.59 16.29
N TRP A 252 2.74 10.76 17.09
CA TRP A 252 2.45 11.00 18.48
C TRP A 252 2.84 9.80 19.31
N LEU A 253 3.11 10.03 20.59
CA LEU A 253 3.38 9.00 21.59
C LEU A 253 2.31 9.05 22.69
N ILE A 254 1.95 7.91 23.23
CA ILE A 254 1.12 7.79 24.44
C ILE A 254 1.63 6.64 25.31
N GLY A 255 1.51 6.78 26.63
CA GLY A 255 1.79 5.68 27.55
C GLY A 255 0.79 4.54 27.37
N PRO A 256 1.16 3.28 27.72
CA PRO A 256 0.26 2.13 27.64
C PRO A 256 -0.88 2.17 28.68
N ASP A 257 -0.88 3.15 29.58
CA ASP A 257 -1.96 3.48 30.51
C ASP A 257 -2.88 4.61 29.98
N GLY A 258 -2.59 5.14 28.79
CA GLY A 258 -3.31 6.28 28.20
C GLY A 258 -2.81 7.65 28.68
N ALA A 259 -1.77 7.71 29.51
CA ALA A 259 -1.24 8.96 30.05
C ALA A 259 0.02 9.46 29.30
N GLY A 260 0.42 10.70 29.59
CA GLY A 260 1.71 11.24 29.18
C GLY A 260 1.88 11.44 27.67
N ALA A 261 0.80 11.82 26.97
CA ALA A 261 0.83 12.02 25.53
C ALA A 261 1.92 13.01 25.09
N ARG A 262 2.57 12.72 23.96
CA ARG A 262 3.60 13.60 23.39
C ARG A 262 3.45 13.74 21.89
N ARG A 263 3.79 14.92 21.38
CA ARG A 263 3.89 15.21 19.94
C ARG A 263 5.33 15.03 19.48
N LEU A 264 5.55 14.23 18.45
CA LEU A 264 6.90 13.92 17.94
C LEU A 264 7.20 14.67 16.63
N THR A 265 6.20 14.86 15.77
CA THR A 265 6.31 15.72 14.57
C THR A 265 5.34 16.90 14.67
N ALA A 266 5.73 18.04 14.11
CA ALA A 266 5.12 19.33 14.29
C ALA A 266 4.23 19.77 13.12
N GLY A 267 3.81 18.85 12.25
CA GLY A 267 2.87 19.12 11.17
C GLY A 267 3.52 19.52 9.86
N ASP A 268 4.84 19.51 9.77
CA ASP A 268 5.62 19.82 8.59
C ASP A 268 5.81 18.63 7.64
N VAL A 269 5.22 17.49 7.97
CA VAL A 269 5.26 16.24 7.18
C VAL A 269 3.89 15.56 7.20
N GLY A 270 3.69 14.61 6.29
CA GLY A 270 2.58 13.66 6.31
C GLY A 270 3.12 12.29 6.72
N ALA A 271 3.35 12.10 8.02
CA ALA A 271 4.05 10.94 8.53
C ALA A 271 3.24 9.64 8.32
N GLY A 272 3.93 8.58 7.93
CA GLY A 272 3.38 7.25 7.77
C GLY A 272 4.47 6.17 7.84
N ALA A 273 4.06 4.90 7.89
CA ALA A 273 4.96 3.75 7.97
C ALA A 273 6.00 3.85 9.11
N ALA A 274 5.57 4.32 10.29
CA ALA A 274 6.43 4.43 11.46
C ALA A 274 7.05 3.08 11.87
N SER A 275 8.33 3.10 12.22
CA SER A 275 9.10 1.92 12.60
C SER A 275 10.08 2.29 13.70
N TRP A 276 9.95 1.67 14.87
CA TRP A 276 10.82 1.89 16.02
C TRP A 276 12.22 1.33 15.76
N SER A 277 13.23 2.13 16.11
CA SER A 277 14.60 1.62 16.27
C SER A 277 14.66 0.55 17.37
N PRO A 278 15.55 -0.45 17.27
CA PRO A 278 15.64 -1.54 18.25
C PRO A 278 15.90 -1.09 19.70
N ASP A 279 16.58 0.06 19.88
CA ASP A 279 16.88 0.65 21.19
C ASP A 279 15.78 1.59 21.73
N ALA A 280 14.67 1.72 20.98
CA ALA A 280 13.53 2.58 21.27
C ALA A 280 13.85 4.09 21.37
N ARG A 281 15.00 4.55 20.88
CA ARG A 281 15.40 5.97 20.98
C ARG A 281 14.92 6.83 19.82
N SER A 282 14.59 6.20 18.71
CA SER A 282 14.23 6.90 17.47
C SER A 282 13.15 6.16 16.69
N ILE A 283 12.46 6.89 15.82
CA ILE A 283 11.46 6.34 14.91
C ILE A 283 11.83 6.73 13.48
N ALA A 284 11.90 5.73 12.60
CA ALA A 284 11.97 5.93 11.16
C ALA A 284 10.54 5.99 10.59
N PHE A 285 10.33 6.86 9.61
CA PHE A 285 9.04 7.01 8.93
C PHE A 285 9.22 7.51 7.50
N VAL A 286 8.19 7.36 6.67
CA VAL A 286 8.24 7.70 5.24
C VAL A 286 7.29 8.84 4.94
N SER A 287 7.82 9.94 4.42
CA SER A 287 7.02 11.13 4.11
C SER A 287 7.64 11.98 2.99
N SER A 288 6.81 12.81 2.34
CA SER A 288 7.30 13.97 1.57
C SER A 288 7.57 15.13 2.53
N LEU A 289 8.49 16.02 2.17
CA LEU A 289 8.73 17.27 2.91
C LEU A 289 7.65 18.33 2.63
N VAL A 290 6.81 18.10 1.62
CA VAL A 290 5.63 18.90 1.30
C VAL A 290 4.47 17.92 1.06
N PRO A 291 3.76 17.49 2.11
CA PRO A 291 2.82 16.38 2.03
C PRO A 291 1.60 16.62 1.13
N GLU A 292 1.34 17.88 0.75
CA GLU A 292 0.30 18.22 -0.20
C GLU A 292 0.70 17.98 -1.66
N ASN A 293 2.01 18.00 -1.97
CA ASN A 293 2.49 17.79 -3.32
C ASN A 293 2.95 16.35 -3.52
N TYR A 294 2.12 15.60 -4.25
CA TYR A 294 2.33 14.19 -4.54
C TYR A 294 3.39 13.91 -5.62
N TYR A 295 3.85 14.92 -6.34
CA TYR A 295 4.93 14.80 -7.33
C TYR A 295 6.31 14.81 -6.69
N LEU A 296 6.41 15.29 -5.44
CA LEU A 296 7.65 15.27 -4.67
C LEU A 296 7.96 13.87 -4.15
N LEU A 297 9.25 13.56 -4.10
CA LEU A 297 9.70 12.26 -3.64
C LEU A 297 9.36 12.06 -2.16
N ARG A 298 8.90 10.85 -1.84
CA ARG A 298 8.84 10.40 -0.45
C ARG A 298 10.23 9.98 -0.01
N HIS A 299 10.62 10.45 1.15
CA HIS A 299 11.90 10.18 1.77
C HIS A 299 11.74 9.25 2.97
N LEU A 300 12.84 8.60 3.34
CA LEU A 300 13.04 7.99 4.65
C LEU A 300 13.58 9.03 5.61
N LEU A 301 12.82 9.30 6.68
CA LEU A 301 13.16 10.25 7.73
C LEU A 301 13.31 9.53 9.06
N VAL A 302 14.11 10.09 9.96
CA VAL A 302 14.27 9.62 11.34
C VAL A 302 14.12 10.78 12.32
N VAL A 303 13.34 10.57 13.37
CA VAL A 303 13.13 11.52 14.46
C VAL A 303 13.50 10.88 15.80
N GLU A 304 14.09 11.67 16.69
CA GLU A 304 14.51 11.23 18.02
C GLU A 304 13.36 11.37 19.03
N VAL A 305 13.14 10.34 19.83
CA VAL A 305 12.04 10.26 20.81
C VAL A 305 12.18 11.30 21.91
N ASP A 306 13.41 11.65 22.27
CA ASP A 306 13.68 12.69 23.27
C ASP A 306 13.30 14.10 22.81
N ALA A 307 13.09 14.31 21.49
CA ALA A 307 12.55 15.55 20.96
C ALA A 307 11.02 15.66 21.13
N ALA A 308 10.34 14.61 21.62
CA ALA A 308 8.90 14.59 21.79
C ALA A 308 8.44 15.54 22.89
N GLU A 309 7.50 16.40 22.56
CA GLU A 309 6.97 17.43 23.45
C GLU A 309 5.74 16.94 24.20
N ALA A 310 5.71 17.14 25.51
CA ALA A 310 4.58 16.76 26.34
C ALA A 310 3.31 17.55 25.98
N VAL A 311 2.17 16.85 26.02
CA VAL A 311 0.84 17.40 25.74
C VAL A 311 -0.06 17.01 26.91
N ASP A 312 -0.61 18.02 27.59
CA ASP A 312 -1.41 17.79 28.80
C ASP A 312 -2.73 17.08 28.52
N ASP A 313 -3.42 17.47 27.44
CA ASP A 313 -4.68 16.87 27.00
C ASP A 313 -4.63 16.61 25.49
N LEU A 314 -4.44 15.33 25.15
CA LEU A 314 -4.41 14.88 23.77
C LEU A 314 -5.74 15.15 23.05
N ALA A 315 -6.88 14.88 23.70
CA ALA A 315 -8.20 15.00 23.09
C ALA A 315 -8.55 16.45 22.73
N ALA A 316 -8.12 17.41 23.56
CA ALA A 316 -8.30 18.85 23.30
C ALA A 316 -7.20 19.49 22.42
N CYS A 317 -6.18 18.73 22.02
CA CYS A 317 -5.06 19.23 21.21
C CYS A 317 -5.37 19.21 19.71
N VAL A 318 -6.43 19.91 19.31
CA VAL A 318 -6.85 20.07 17.91
C VAL A 318 -6.63 21.52 17.47
N GLY A 319 -6.00 21.73 16.32
CA GLY A 319 -5.63 23.05 15.79
C GLY A 319 -4.47 23.72 16.53
N ARG A 320 -4.00 23.17 17.66
CA ARG A 320 -2.86 23.73 18.42
C ARG A 320 -1.54 23.45 17.70
N GLY A 321 -0.71 24.49 17.57
CA GLY A 321 0.56 24.39 16.84
C GLY A 321 0.44 24.64 15.34
N TRP A 322 -0.72 25.12 14.87
CA TRP A 322 -1.02 25.45 13.48
C TRP A 322 -1.40 26.92 13.33
N SER A 323 -1.13 27.51 12.16
CA SER A 323 -1.64 28.83 11.80
C SER A 323 -3.14 28.77 11.51
N ALA A 324 -3.85 29.91 11.62
CA ALA A 324 -5.22 30.00 11.13
C ALA A 324 -5.26 29.78 9.60
N LEU A 325 -6.27 29.03 9.12
CA LEU A 325 -6.59 28.80 7.71
C LEU A 325 -6.69 30.14 6.94
N GLY A 326 -6.15 30.19 5.71
CA GLY A 326 -6.30 31.33 4.79
C GLY A 326 -5.05 32.18 4.52
N GLY A 327 -3.84 31.61 4.62
CA GLY A 327 -2.61 32.30 4.25
C GLY A 327 -2.20 32.03 2.80
N VAL A 328 -1.88 33.09 2.05
CA VAL A 328 -1.06 32.96 0.84
C VAL A 328 0.34 32.59 1.32
N VAL A 329 0.80 31.39 0.99
CA VAL A 329 2.22 31.05 1.14
C VAL A 329 2.91 31.58 -0.11
N PRO A 330 3.78 32.60 -0.04
CA PRO A 330 4.46 33.10 -1.20
C PRO A 330 5.62 32.16 -1.56
N ASP A 331 5.32 31.03 -2.19
CA ASP A 331 6.37 30.24 -2.85
C ASP A 331 6.53 30.72 -4.30
N ARG A 332 7.19 31.88 -4.39
CA ARG A 332 8.03 32.45 -5.48
C ARG A 332 7.86 33.98 -5.49
N PRO A 333 8.93 34.79 -5.62
CA PRO A 333 8.83 36.25 -5.73
C PRO A 333 8.16 36.78 -7.01
N ALA A 334 7.47 35.95 -7.78
CA ALA A 334 6.90 36.33 -9.08
C ALA A 334 5.60 35.56 -9.34
N GLY A 335 4.45 36.18 -9.03
CA GLY A 335 3.13 35.63 -9.34
C GLY A 335 1.99 36.40 -8.67
N ASP A 336 0.77 36.23 -9.21
CA ASP A 336 -0.46 36.75 -8.60
C ASP A 336 -0.73 36.04 -7.26
N VAL A 337 -0.94 36.84 -6.23
CA VAL A 337 -1.14 36.41 -4.84
C VAL A 337 -2.44 35.62 -4.71
N VAL A 338 -3.43 35.86 -5.59
CA VAL A 338 -4.73 35.18 -5.57
C VAL A 338 -4.66 33.79 -6.20
N SER A 339 -3.78 33.55 -7.18
CA SER A 339 -3.60 32.23 -7.80
C SER A 339 -2.73 31.26 -6.96
N SER A 340 -2.28 31.70 -5.78
CA SER A 340 -1.36 30.95 -4.91
C SER A 340 -1.95 30.70 -3.51
N ALA A 341 -3.25 30.97 -3.32
CA ALA A 341 -3.93 30.82 -2.04
C ALA A 341 -4.18 29.33 -1.72
N ARG A 342 -3.23 28.67 -1.06
CA ARG A 342 -3.40 27.29 -0.60
C ARG A 342 -4.17 27.24 0.72
N ALA A 343 -5.24 26.47 0.78
CA ALA A 343 -6.15 26.37 1.93
C ALA A 343 -5.71 25.31 2.96
N TYR A 344 -4.41 25.21 3.26
CA TYR A 344 -3.89 24.22 4.21
C TYR A 344 -3.34 24.88 5.47
N PRO A 345 -3.55 24.28 6.66
CA PRO A 345 -2.90 24.74 7.88
C PRO A 345 -1.37 24.66 7.76
N VAL A 346 -0.67 25.74 8.13
CA VAL A 346 0.79 25.78 8.16
C VAL A 346 1.26 25.50 9.58
N PRO A 347 2.25 24.60 9.79
CA PRO A 347 2.76 24.34 11.12
C PRO A 347 3.49 25.57 11.68
N LEU A 348 3.32 25.86 12.97
CA LEU A 348 3.98 27.01 13.63
C LEU A 348 5.50 26.83 13.81
N LYS A 349 6.01 25.62 13.58
CA LYS A 349 7.42 25.27 13.69
C LYS A 349 7.75 24.03 12.86
N SER A 350 9.02 23.81 12.62
CA SER A 350 9.53 22.60 11.97
C SER A 350 9.95 21.56 13.01
N THR A 351 9.85 20.30 12.61
CA THR A 351 10.35 19.13 13.33
C THR A 351 11.85 18.98 13.07
N ALA A 352 12.61 18.67 14.11
CA ALA A 352 14.00 18.25 13.95
C ALA A 352 14.06 16.75 13.59
N PHE A 353 14.10 16.44 12.30
CA PHE A 353 14.34 15.10 11.78
C PHE A 353 15.60 15.04 10.90
N GLN A 354 16.14 13.85 10.72
CA GLN A 354 17.17 13.55 9.73
C GLN A 354 16.52 12.94 8.48
N VAL A 355 16.83 13.47 7.30
CA VAL A 355 16.42 12.86 6.03
C VAL A 355 17.53 11.92 5.55
N LEU A 356 17.35 10.61 5.72
CA LEU A 356 18.37 9.60 5.39
C LEU A 356 18.55 9.37 3.89
N THR A 357 17.61 9.88 3.10
CA THR A 357 17.60 9.76 1.63
C THR A 357 17.84 11.09 0.95
N ALA A 358 18.40 12.08 1.68
CA ALA A 358 18.80 13.35 1.12
C ALA A 358 19.87 13.13 0.03
N GLY A 359 19.48 13.32 -1.24
CA GLY A 359 20.33 13.08 -2.41
C GLY A 359 20.10 11.76 -3.14
N LEU A 360 19.19 10.91 -2.66
CA LEU A 360 18.64 9.83 -3.48
C LEU A 360 17.48 10.40 -4.31
N ASP A 361 17.71 10.59 -5.61
CA ASP A 361 16.68 11.03 -6.56
C ASP A 361 15.72 9.87 -6.91
N ARG A 362 15.29 9.10 -5.92
CA ARG A 362 14.37 7.97 -6.07
C ARG A 362 13.41 7.91 -4.87
N PRO A 363 12.12 7.61 -5.09
CA PRO A 363 11.13 7.57 -4.03
C PRO A 363 11.33 6.35 -3.13
N VAL A 364 11.04 6.52 -1.83
CA VAL A 364 10.78 5.41 -0.91
C VAL A 364 9.33 4.93 -1.11
N VAL A 365 9.14 3.65 -1.40
CA VAL A 365 7.84 3.09 -1.82
C VAL A 365 7.30 2.00 -0.89
N GLY A 366 7.96 1.74 0.23
CA GLY A 366 7.54 0.74 1.21
C GLY A 366 7.96 1.07 2.64
N THR A 367 7.66 0.17 3.57
CA THR A 367 8.00 0.34 4.99
C THR A 367 9.49 0.07 5.24
N PRO A 368 10.19 0.93 5.99
CA PRO A 368 11.58 0.70 6.33
C PRO A 368 11.73 -0.39 7.40
N VAL A 369 12.81 -1.16 7.28
CA VAL A 369 13.18 -2.24 8.20
C VAL A 369 14.50 -1.87 8.85
N TRP A 370 14.51 -1.76 10.18
CA TRP A 370 15.74 -1.58 10.94
C TRP A 370 16.56 -2.87 10.94
N LEU A 371 17.84 -2.76 10.63
CA LEU A 371 18.80 -3.86 10.74
C LEU A 371 19.55 -3.84 12.07
N ASN A 372 19.80 -2.63 12.57
CA ASN A 372 20.40 -2.33 13.86
C ASN A 372 20.02 -0.89 14.24
N GLU A 373 20.66 -0.30 15.25
CA GLU A 373 20.38 1.07 15.73
C GLU A 373 20.73 2.19 14.72
N ARG A 374 21.44 1.87 13.64
CA ARG A 374 22.01 2.85 12.69
C ARG A 374 21.59 2.65 11.24
N GLU A 375 21.19 1.44 10.87
CA GLU A 375 21.04 1.05 9.47
C GLU A 375 19.64 0.51 9.18
N LEU A 376 19.12 0.89 8.01
CA LEU A 376 17.81 0.50 7.54
C LEU A 376 17.86 -0.01 6.10
N LEU A 377 16.99 -0.97 5.82
CA LEU A 377 16.56 -1.31 4.46
C LEU A 377 15.23 -0.66 4.16
N PHE A 378 15.01 -0.31 2.90
CA PHE A 378 13.72 0.18 2.44
C PHE A 378 13.51 -0.12 0.95
N PRO A 379 12.26 -0.39 0.52
CA PRO A 379 11.94 -0.45 -0.90
C PRO A 379 12.00 0.94 -1.55
N THR A 380 12.64 1.03 -2.71
CA THR A 380 12.73 2.23 -3.55
C THR A 380 12.39 1.92 -5.00
N GLY A 381 11.72 2.84 -5.68
CA GLY A 381 11.47 2.75 -7.12
C GLY A 381 12.64 3.32 -7.90
N ASP A 382 13.22 2.58 -8.84
CA ASP A 382 14.32 3.00 -9.70
C ASP A 382 14.09 2.56 -11.16
N ARG A 383 13.79 3.54 -12.02
CA ARG A 383 13.57 3.40 -13.47
C ARG A 383 12.69 2.20 -13.83
N GLY A 384 11.45 2.23 -13.33
CA GLY A 384 10.46 1.19 -13.57
C GLY A 384 10.71 -0.11 -12.80
N GLN A 385 11.49 -0.10 -11.73
CA GLN A 385 11.76 -1.29 -10.92
C GLN A 385 11.72 -0.97 -9.44
N THR A 386 10.99 -1.73 -8.63
CA THR A 386 11.15 -1.67 -7.18
C THR A 386 12.35 -2.52 -6.78
N ARG A 387 13.23 -1.94 -5.97
CA ARG A 387 14.41 -2.58 -5.38
C ARG A 387 14.49 -2.26 -3.89
N LEU A 388 15.31 -2.98 -3.15
CA LEU A 388 15.75 -2.62 -1.82
C LEU A 388 16.97 -1.72 -1.90
N ALA A 389 16.96 -0.68 -1.08
CA ALA A 389 18.09 0.18 -0.81
C ALA A 389 18.44 0.15 0.68
N TRP A 390 19.69 0.48 0.96
CA TRP A 390 20.26 0.63 2.29
C TRP A 390 20.45 2.10 2.60
N ALA A 391 20.16 2.52 3.83
CA ALA A 391 20.55 3.81 4.36
C ALA A 391 21.11 3.66 5.78
N GLY A 392 22.26 4.28 6.02
CA GLY A 392 22.85 4.44 7.34
C GLY A 392 22.67 5.87 7.85
N ARG A 393 22.65 6.05 9.17
CA ARG A 393 22.70 7.39 9.79
C ARG A 393 24.01 8.11 9.40
N GLY A 394 23.90 9.08 8.50
CA GLY A 394 25.04 9.87 8.01
C GLY A 394 25.67 9.35 6.71
N ASP A 395 25.18 8.23 6.18
CA ASP A 395 25.61 7.67 4.90
C ASP A 395 24.62 8.03 3.78
N ARG A 396 25.09 7.94 2.54
CA ARG A 396 24.21 8.07 1.38
C ARG A 396 23.46 6.77 1.14
N ALA A 397 22.16 6.89 0.90
CA ALA A 397 21.35 5.74 0.50
C ALA A 397 21.83 5.14 -0.82
N ARG A 398 21.79 3.80 -0.93
CA ARG A 398 22.23 3.06 -2.13
C ARG A 398 21.38 1.81 -2.37
N PRO A 399 21.05 1.46 -3.63
CA PRO A 399 20.43 0.18 -3.96
C PRO A 399 21.32 -1.01 -3.54
N VAL A 400 20.71 -2.10 -3.09
CA VAL A 400 21.42 -3.33 -2.66
C VAL A 400 20.83 -4.62 -3.22
N PHE A 401 19.53 -4.65 -3.55
CA PHE A 401 18.90 -5.88 -4.03
C PHE A 401 17.62 -5.61 -4.83
N PRO A 402 17.47 -6.11 -6.06
CA PRO A 402 18.50 -6.72 -6.89
C PRO A 402 19.62 -5.72 -7.20
N SER A 403 20.85 -6.19 -7.18
CA SER A 403 22.06 -5.44 -7.47
C SER A 403 22.26 -5.23 -8.98
N CYS A 404 21.99 -6.26 -9.79
CA CYS A 404 22.32 -6.27 -11.22
C CYS A 404 21.13 -6.55 -12.15
N ASP A 405 20.15 -7.33 -11.69
CA ASP A 405 19.01 -7.72 -12.53
C ASP A 405 18.04 -6.54 -12.70
N ARG A 406 17.80 -6.14 -13.96
CA ARG A 406 16.78 -5.14 -14.33
C ARG A 406 15.45 -5.78 -14.75
N MET A 407 15.30 -7.10 -14.69
CA MET A 407 14.12 -7.84 -15.13
C MET A 407 13.47 -8.66 -13.99
N GLY A 408 13.64 -8.19 -12.75
CA GLY A 408 12.93 -8.67 -11.57
C GLY A 408 12.39 -7.49 -10.76
N ASN A 409 11.43 -7.74 -9.87
CA ASN A 409 10.82 -6.71 -9.03
C ASN A 409 10.65 -7.25 -7.60
N VAL A 410 10.90 -6.42 -6.58
CA VAL A 410 10.65 -6.79 -5.18
C VAL A 410 9.35 -6.18 -4.67
N SER A 411 8.68 -6.86 -3.75
CA SER A 411 7.48 -6.32 -3.11
C SER A 411 7.78 -5.11 -2.24
N HIS A 412 6.78 -4.23 -2.08
CA HIS A 412 6.83 -3.10 -1.13
C HIS A 412 6.78 -3.53 0.34
N ASP A 413 6.40 -4.77 0.61
CA ASP A 413 6.36 -5.36 1.96
C ASP A 413 7.51 -6.36 2.10
N ALA A 414 8.32 -6.17 3.13
CA ALA A 414 9.43 -7.02 3.50
C ALA A 414 9.55 -7.02 5.02
N HIS A 415 10.08 -8.10 5.59
CA HIS A 415 10.25 -8.20 7.04
C HIS A 415 11.56 -8.90 7.36
N ALA A 416 12.28 -8.38 8.35
CA ALA A 416 13.50 -9.00 8.85
C ALA A 416 13.41 -9.31 10.34
N ALA A 417 13.84 -10.50 10.72
CA ALA A 417 14.04 -10.92 12.10
C ALA A 417 15.04 -12.09 12.14
N GLY A 418 15.72 -12.28 13.28
CA GLY A 418 16.62 -13.41 13.49
C GLY A 418 17.71 -13.57 12.42
N GLY A 419 18.20 -12.47 11.84
CA GLY A 419 19.25 -12.48 10.81
C GLY A 419 18.78 -12.79 9.38
N VAL A 420 17.47 -12.92 9.16
CA VAL A 420 16.89 -13.24 7.84
C VAL A 420 15.93 -12.14 7.41
N LEU A 421 16.04 -11.71 6.16
CA LEU A 421 15.07 -10.88 5.47
C LEU A 421 14.17 -11.77 4.60
N VAL A 422 12.87 -11.54 4.63
CA VAL A 422 11.91 -12.16 3.72
C VAL A 422 11.17 -11.09 2.94
N LEU A 423 11.11 -11.28 1.62
CA LEU A 423 10.42 -10.39 0.68
C LEU A 423 9.80 -11.18 -0.47
N GLY A 424 8.82 -10.58 -1.13
CA GLY A 424 8.29 -11.08 -2.38
C GLY A 424 9.19 -10.68 -3.55
N MET A 425 9.39 -11.59 -4.50
CA MET A 425 10.06 -11.30 -5.78
C MET A 425 9.20 -11.80 -6.93
N SER A 426 9.21 -11.06 -8.04
CA SER A 426 8.49 -11.35 -9.28
C SER A 426 9.37 -11.06 -10.48
N SER A 427 9.09 -11.70 -11.61
CA SER A 427 9.69 -11.37 -12.91
C SER A 427 8.61 -11.51 -13.98
N PRO A 428 8.80 -11.09 -15.24
CA PRO A 428 7.73 -11.14 -16.23
C PRO A 428 7.15 -12.55 -16.41
N SER A 429 7.99 -13.58 -16.26
CA SER A 429 7.60 -14.99 -16.45
C SER A 429 7.24 -15.73 -15.16
N ALA A 430 7.44 -15.13 -13.99
CA ALA A 430 7.22 -15.76 -12.69
C ALA A 430 6.37 -14.86 -11.79
N ALA A 431 5.18 -15.36 -11.41
CA ALA A 431 4.32 -14.70 -10.45
C ALA A 431 5.03 -14.45 -9.10
N PRO A 432 4.58 -13.47 -8.30
CA PRO A 432 5.19 -13.18 -7.01
C PRO A 432 5.26 -14.41 -6.10
N GLU A 433 6.46 -14.69 -5.58
CA GLU A 433 6.73 -15.71 -4.56
C GLU A 433 7.64 -15.12 -3.48
N LEU A 434 7.64 -15.72 -2.29
CA LEU A 434 8.49 -15.27 -1.18
C LEU A 434 9.88 -15.90 -1.24
N TYR A 435 10.89 -15.09 -0.93
CA TYR A 435 12.29 -15.47 -0.85
C TYR A 435 12.87 -15.04 0.49
N ALA A 436 13.71 -15.89 1.06
CA ALA A 436 14.56 -15.54 2.20
C ALA A 436 15.96 -15.14 1.73
N VAL A 437 16.50 -14.08 2.31
CA VAL A 437 17.86 -13.62 2.10
C VAL A 437 18.51 -13.45 3.47
N PRO A 438 19.63 -14.14 3.77
CA PRO A 438 20.40 -13.87 4.97
C PRO A 438 20.84 -12.39 4.97
N LEU A 439 20.65 -11.66 6.08
CA LEU A 439 20.97 -10.23 6.11
C LEU A 439 22.45 -9.94 5.78
N ALA A 440 23.36 -10.78 6.27
CA ALA A 440 24.79 -10.68 5.97
C ALA A 440 25.10 -10.82 4.46
N ALA A 441 24.24 -11.49 3.68
CA ALA A 441 24.42 -11.61 2.24
C ALA A 441 24.19 -10.30 1.49
N LEU A 442 23.41 -9.36 2.04
CA LEU A 442 23.07 -8.10 1.36
C LEU A 442 24.27 -7.15 1.21
N GLU A 443 25.34 -7.38 1.97
CA GLU A 443 26.59 -6.63 1.90
C GLU A 443 27.61 -7.27 0.94
N GLU A 444 27.36 -8.49 0.45
CA GLU A 444 28.34 -9.31 -0.25
C GLU A 444 27.94 -9.60 -1.71
N GLY A 445 28.82 -9.28 -2.66
CA GLY A 445 28.79 -9.80 -4.04
C GLY A 445 27.45 -9.65 -4.77
N VAL A 446 26.85 -10.77 -5.19
CA VAL A 446 25.56 -10.87 -5.88
C VAL A 446 24.55 -11.53 -4.92
N PRO A 447 23.87 -10.77 -4.04
CA PRO A 447 23.05 -11.36 -2.97
C PRO A 447 21.89 -12.21 -3.51
N GLU A 448 21.50 -12.03 -4.76
CA GLU A 448 20.49 -12.84 -5.48
C GLU A 448 20.86 -14.32 -5.52
N GLU A 449 22.14 -14.67 -5.62
CA GLU A 449 22.60 -16.07 -5.62
C GLU A 449 22.39 -16.76 -4.26
N ARG A 450 22.16 -15.96 -3.20
CA ARG A 450 21.94 -16.42 -1.83
C ARG A 450 20.48 -16.34 -1.41
N ALA A 451 19.59 -15.89 -2.30
CA ALA A 451 18.16 -15.86 -2.06
C ALA A 451 17.57 -17.28 -2.17
N THR A 452 16.90 -17.74 -1.12
CA THR A 452 16.22 -19.04 -1.09
C THR A 452 14.74 -18.85 -1.37
N ARG A 453 14.22 -19.44 -2.45
CA ARG A 453 12.78 -19.45 -2.75
C ARG A 453 12.04 -20.27 -1.70
N LEU A 454 11.11 -19.64 -0.98
CA LEU A 454 10.34 -20.27 0.07
C LEU A 454 9.01 -20.84 -0.45
N THR A 455 8.36 -20.14 -1.38
CA THR A 455 7.01 -20.49 -1.83
C THR A 455 6.92 -20.87 -3.32
N TYR A 456 5.94 -21.72 -3.63
CA TYR A 456 5.79 -22.39 -4.92
C TYR A 456 4.31 -22.45 -5.35
N HIS A 457 3.53 -21.43 -5.00
CA HIS A 457 2.07 -21.45 -5.18
C HIS A 457 1.64 -21.44 -6.65
N ASN A 458 2.48 -20.91 -7.54
CA ASN A 458 2.14 -20.71 -8.96
C ASN A 458 3.00 -21.54 -9.93
N THR A 459 3.51 -22.70 -9.51
CA THR A 459 4.32 -23.59 -10.38
C THR A 459 3.57 -24.07 -11.63
N TRP A 460 2.24 -24.08 -11.62
CA TRP A 460 1.42 -24.36 -12.81
C TRP A 460 1.68 -23.39 -13.99
N LEU A 461 2.24 -22.20 -13.74
CA LEU A 461 2.64 -21.26 -14.80
C LEU A 461 3.77 -21.82 -15.68
N GLU A 462 4.56 -22.79 -15.18
CA GLU A 462 5.64 -23.43 -15.96
C GLU A 462 5.08 -24.20 -17.17
N GLU A 463 3.82 -24.65 -17.09
CA GLU A 463 3.08 -25.28 -18.18
C GLU A 463 2.46 -24.28 -19.18
N ARG A 464 2.62 -22.98 -18.92
CA ARG A 464 2.08 -21.90 -19.77
C ARG A 464 3.17 -21.20 -20.57
N LEU A 465 2.79 -20.73 -21.75
CA LEU A 465 3.59 -19.81 -22.54
C LEU A 465 3.47 -18.41 -21.94
N THR A 466 4.58 -17.86 -21.48
CA THR A 466 4.70 -16.50 -20.96
C THR A 466 5.51 -15.63 -21.90
N ALA A 467 5.16 -14.36 -21.97
CA ALA A 467 5.85 -13.33 -22.72
C ALA A 467 7.19 -12.99 -22.06
N ARG A 468 8.19 -12.73 -22.90
CA ARG A 468 9.41 -12.03 -22.49
C ARG A 468 9.17 -10.53 -22.55
N TYR A 469 9.79 -9.78 -21.66
CA TYR A 469 9.77 -8.33 -21.74
C TYR A 469 11.10 -7.84 -22.28
N GLU A 470 11.06 -6.83 -23.14
CA GLU A 470 12.21 -6.07 -23.59
C GLU A 470 12.13 -4.66 -23.01
N ARG A 471 13.27 -4.14 -22.56
CA ARG A 471 13.39 -2.75 -22.12
C ARG A 471 13.91 -1.93 -23.28
N ILE A 472 13.18 -0.88 -23.64
CA ILE A 472 13.55 0.01 -24.74
C ILE A 472 13.66 1.45 -24.25
N THR A 473 14.60 2.19 -24.81
CA THR A 473 14.70 3.65 -24.65
C THR A 473 14.51 4.34 -25.98
N PHE A 474 14.03 5.58 -25.92
CA PHE A 474 13.85 6.46 -27.06
C PHE A 474 13.83 7.94 -26.60
N PRO A 475 14.29 8.87 -27.45
CA PRO A 475 14.10 10.30 -27.19
C PRO A 475 12.65 10.71 -27.42
N SER A 476 12.13 11.60 -26.58
CA SER A 476 10.81 12.22 -26.72
C SER A 476 10.92 13.74 -26.92
N SER A 477 9.80 14.47 -26.86
CA SER A 477 9.78 15.91 -27.02
C SER A 477 10.69 16.62 -26.01
N GLY A 478 11.53 17.54 -26.54
CA GLY A 478 12.62 18.16 -25.76
C GLY A 478 13.88 17.30 -25.62
N ASN A 479 14.00 16.20 -26.37
CA ASN A 479 15.13 15.25 -26.33
C ASN A 479 15.33 14.59 -24.95
N VAL A 480 14.24 14.44 -24.19
CA VAL A 480 14.23 13.69 -22.94
C VAL A 480 14.26 12.19 -23.28
N GLU A 481 15.18 11.43 -22.68
CA GLU A 481 15.19 9.96 -22.81
C GLU A 481 14.04 9.37 -21.98
N VAL A 482 13.17 8.61 -22.63
CA VAL A 482 12.06 7.89 -22.01
C VAL A 482 12.31 6.39 -22.14
N GLU A 483 11.91 5.63 -21.12
CA GLU A 483 12.05 4.17 -21.09
C GLU A 483 10.68 3.50 -21.09
N ALA A 484 10.59 2.36 -21.77
CA ALA A 484 9.40 1.53 -21.81
C ALA A 484 9.75 0.05 -21.65
N LEU A 485 8.75 -0.71 -21.22
CA LEU A 485 8.74 -2.16 -21.28
C LEU A 485 7.84 -2.59 -22.44
N CYS A 486 8.31 -3.55 -23.23
CA CYS A 486 7.52 -4.15 -24.30
C CYS A 486 7.44 -5.66 -24.09
N ALA A 487 6.24 -6.18 -23.79
CA ALA A 487 6.01 -7.61 -23.72
C ALA A 487 5.91 -8.18 -25.14
N LEU A 488 6.81 -9.10 -25.47
CA LEU A 488 6.84 -9.79 -26.76
C LEU A 488 6.05 -11.11 -26.68
N PRO A 489 5.19 -11.41 -27.67
CA PRO A 489 4.48 -12.68 -27.71
C PRO A 489 5.42 -13.89 -27.60
N PRO A 490 4.99 -14.98 -26.95
CA PRO A 490 5.78 -16.21 -26.90
C PRO A 490 6.15 -16.70 -28.31
N GLY A 491 7.45 -16.89 -28.58
CA GLY A 491 7.96 -17.32 -29.89
C GLY A 491 8.02 -16.22 -30.97
N PHE A 492 7.75 -14.96 -30.63
CA PHE A 492 7.87 -13.84 -31.56
C PHE A 492 9.33 -13.56 -31.90
N ASP A 493 9.68 -13.64 -33.18
CA ASP A 493 10.96 -13.19 -33.72
C ASP A 493 10.81 -11.79 -34.34
N PRO A 494 11.33 -10.73 -33.68
CA PRO A 494 11.24 -9.36 -34.18
C PRO A 494 11.97 -9.13 -35.50
N ALA A 495 12.86 -10.03 -35.93
CA ALA A 495 13.55 -9.93 -37.22
C ALA A 495 12.71 -10.47 -38.38
N GLN A 496 11.67 -11.27 -38.10
CA GLN A 496 10.94 -12.03 -39.13
C GLN A 496 9.44 -11.74 -39.17
N ALA A 497 8.88 -11.12 -38.13
CA ALA A 497 7.45 -10.94 -37.98
C ALA A 497 7.05 -9.57 -37.45
N LYS A 498 5.81 -9.18 -37.79
CA LYS A 498 5.09 -8.05 -37.22
C LYS A 498 3.91 -8.55 -36.39
N ALA A 499 3.57 -7.84 -35.33
CA ALA A 499 2.46 -8.19 -34.45
C ALA A 499 1.52 -6.98 -34.21
N PRO A 500 0.24 -7.22 -33.92
CA PRO A 500 -0.65 -6.16 -33.46
C PRO A 500 -0.11 -5.55 -32.15
N LEU A 501 -0.31 -4.26 -31.95
CA LEU A 501 0.17 -3.51 -30.79
C LEU A 501 -0.99 -3.15 -29.86
N LEU A 502 -0.83 -3.46 -28.57
CA LEU A 502 -1.63 -2.90 -27.49
C LEU A 502 -0.74 -1.96 -26.67
N VAL A 503 -1.05 -0.68 -26.69
CA VAL A 503 -0.42 0.32 -25.82
C VAL A 503 -1.20 0.33 -24.50
N LYS A 504 -0.56 -0.14 -23.44
CA LYS A 504 -1.15 -0.19 -22.09
C LYS A 504 -0.51 0.92 -21.26
N ILE A 505 -1.31 1.91 -20.88
CA ILE A 505 -0.86 3.10 -20.16
C ILE A 505 -1.18 2.92 -18.68
N HIS A 506 -0.18 3.05 -17.80
CA HIS A 506 -0.40 2.91 -16.36
C HIS A 506 -1.19 4.09 -15.77
N GLY A 507 -1.88 3.83 -14.66
CA GLY A 507 -2.49 4.87 -13.83
C GLY A 507 -1.44 5.56 -12.95
N GLY A 508 -1.86 6.53 -12.15
CA GLY A 508 -0.95 7.44 -11.44
C GLY A 508 -1.44 8.87 -11.63
N PRO A 509 -0.60 9.83 -12.01
CA PRO A 509 0.55 9.64 -12.88
C PRO A 509 1.84 9.21 -12.17
N MET A 510 1.96 9.41 -10.85
CA MET A 510 3.16 9.11 -10.05
C MET A 510 3.32 7.62 -9.71
N SER A 511 3.08 6.76 -10.70
CA SER A 511 3.33 5.32 -10.65
C SER A 511 4.34 4.94 -11.73
N TYR A 512 4.56 3.64 -11.95
CA TYR A 512 5.40 3.14 -13.03
C TYR A 512 5.07 1.67 -13.31
N ASP A 513 5.12 1.26 -14.58
CA ASP A 513 5.11 -0.14 -14.97
C ASP A 513 6.51 -0.74 -14.79
N GLY A 514 6.56 -1.92 -14.17
CA GLY A 514 7.79 -2.66 -13.92
C GLY A 514 7.84 -4.08 -14.50
N PRO A 515 9.01 -4.74 -14.41
CA PRO A 515 9.24 -6.04 -15.01
C PRO A 515 8.70 -7.18 -14.14
N ASP A 516 7.49 -7.05 -13.61
CA ASP A 516 6.81 -8.10 -12.85
C ASP A 516 5.80 -8.87 -13.70
N PHE A 517 5.45 -10.07 -13.24
CA PHE A 517 4.37 -10.84 -13.82
C PHE A 517 3.05 -10.11 -13.64
N ARG A 518 2.45 -9.70 -14.76
CA ARG A 518 1.11 -9.13 -14.83
C ARG A 518 0.21 -10.01 -15.69
N PHE A 519 -0.86 -10.55 -15.10
CA PHE A 519 -1.72 -11.53 -15.79
C PHE A 519 -2.34 -10.98 -17.07
N ASP A 520 -2.81 -9.73 -17.05
CA ASP A 520 -3.37 -9.02 -18.20
C ASP A 520 -2.35 -8.88 -19.34
N VAL A 521 -1.14 -8.43 -19.04
CA VAL A 521 -0.05 -8.28 -20.01
C VAL A 521 0.32 -9.63 -20.62
N GLN A 522 0.50 -10.64 -19.77
CA GLN A 522 0.82 -12.01 -20.18
C GLN A 522 -0.29 -12.63 -21.04
N HIS A 523 -1.56 -12.36 -20.70
CA HIS A 523 -2.70 -12.83 -21.47
C HIS A 523 -2.71 -12.23 -22.88
N TRP A 524 -2.62 -10.90 -23.01
CA TRP A 524 -2.63 -10.22 -24.31
C TRP A 524 -1.43 -10.61 -25.18
N ALA A 525 -0.24 -10.68 -24.59
CA ALA A 525 0.93 -11.17 -25.31
C ALA A 525 0.78 -12.64 -25.76
N GLY A 526 0.16 -13.49 -24.94
CA GLY A 526 -0.23 -14.85 -25.33
C GLY A 526 -1.24 -14.92 -26.48
N GLN A 527 -2.07 -13.89 -26.66
CA GLN A 527 -2.96 -13.74 -27.83
C GLN A 527 -2.22 -13.23 -29.08
N GLY A 528 -0.93 -12.93 -28.99
CA GLY A 528 -0.11 -12.50 -30.12
C GLY A 528 0.10 -10.99 -30.22
N TYR A 529 -0.25 -10.22 -29.19
CA TYR A 529 -0.05 -8.78 -29.17
C TYR A 529 1.31 -8.39 -28.60
N LEU A 530 1.97 -7.41 -29.20
CA LEU A 530 2.97 -6.64 -28.48
C LEU A 530 2.24 -5.80 -27.43
N VAL A 531 2.68 -5.82 -26.18
CA VAL A 531 2.12 -4.94 -25.14
C VAL A 531 3.17 -3.92 -24.75
N LEU A 532 2.97 -2.67 -25.15
CA LEU A 532 3.89 -1.57 -24.87
C LEU A 532 3.42 -0.80 -23.63
N MET A 533 4.31 -0.66 -22.66
CA MET A 533 4.11 0.02 -21.38
C MET A 533 5.19 1.11 -21.25
N VAL A 534 4.82 2.34 -21.58
CA VAL A 534 5.71 3.50 -21.52
C VAL A 534 5.65 4.12 -20.13
N ASN A 535 6.80 4.25 -19.47
CA ASN A 535 6.91 5.05 -18.25
C ASN A 535 7.14 6.51 -18.65
N TYR A 536 6.03 7.20 -18.90
CA TYR A 536 5.99 8.58 -19.37
C TYR A 536 6.43 9.58 -18.28
N ARG A 537 6.84 10.80 -18.66
CA ARG A 537 7.12 11.92 -17.74
C ARG A 537 5.95 12.12 -16.77
N GLY A 538 6.21 12.05 -15.48
CA GLY A 538 5.20 11.79 -14.44
C GLY A 538 5.49 10.51 -13.65
N SER A 539 6.21 9.56 -14.24
CA SER A 539 6.58 8.30 -13.57
C SER A 539 7.65 8.53 -12.51
N ILE A 540 7.26 8.40 -11.23
CA ILE A 540 8.08 8.86 -10.10
C ILE A 540 9.41 8.09 -9.89
N SER A 541 9.53 6.86 -10.41
CA SER A 541 10.77 6.07 -10.28
C SER A 541 11.94 6.58 -11.13
N TYR A 542 11.74 7.59 -11.97
CA TYR A 542 12.77 8.16 -12.84
C TYR A 542 13.43 9.42 -12.27
N GLY A 543 12.98 9.87 -11.10
CA GLY A 543 13.47 11.07 -10.43
C GLY A 543 12.42 12.15 -10.32
N GLU A 544 12.67 13.11 -9.44
CA GLU A 544 11.71 14.14 -9.07
C GLU A 544 11.37 15.06 -10.26
N GLU A 545 12.39 15.54 -10.98
CA GLU A 545 12.21 16.43 -12.13
C GLU A 545 11.41 15.76 -13.25
N PHE A 546 11.70 14.48 -13.52
CA PHE A 546 10.97 13.69 -14.52
C PHE A 546 9.50 13.52 -14.13
N CYS A 547 9.20 13.44 -12.84
CA CYS A 547 7.86 13.31 -12.28
C CYS A 547 7.08 14.63 -12.31
N GLN A 548 7.70 15.72 -11.82
CA GLN A 548 7.03 17.00 -11.61
C GLN A 548 6.68 17.77 -12.88
N VAL A 549 7.33 17.46 -14.00
CA VAL A 549 7.18 18.24 -15.24
C VAL A 549 5.75 18.25 -15.81
N ILE A 550 4.88 17.36 -15.34
CA ILE A 550 3.47 17.30 -15.73
C ILE A 550 2.52 17.95 -14.71
N GLN A 551 3.02 18.42 -13.56
CA GLN A 551 2.19 19.08 -12.55
C GLN A 551 1.50 20.30 -13.18
N GLY A 552 0.17 20.35 -13.08
CA GLY A 552 -0.71 21.36 -13.68
C GLY A 552 -0.88 21.27 -15.20
N ASP A 553 -0.28 20.29 -15.88
CA ASP A 553 -0.25 20.17 -17.36
C ASP A 553 -0.47 18.72 -17.82
N TRP A 554 -1.56 18.09 -17.38
CA TRP A 554 -1.90 16.70 -17.71
C TRP A 554 -2.36 16.54 -19.15
N GLY A 555 -1.76 15.60 -19.86
CA GLY A 555 -2.16 15.23 -21.22
C GLY A 555 -1.00 15.34 -22.20
N PRO A 556 -0.51 16.56 -22.50
CA PRO A 556 0.41 16.79 -23.61
C PRO A 556 1.71 15.99 -23.53
N ARG A 557 2.41 16.04 -22.39
CA ARG A 557 3.76 15.47 -22.25
C ARG A 557 3.73 13.96 -22.18
N GLU A 558 2.77 13.43 -21.42
CA GLU A 558 2.59 11.99 -21.31
C GLU A 558 2.14 11.41 -22.64
N HIS A 559 1.25 12.11 -23.37
CA HIS A 559 0.83 11.72 -24.71
C HIS A 559 2.01 11.66 -25.68
N ASP A 560 2.84 12.70 -25.70
CA ASP A 560 4.05 12.75 -26.52
C ASP A 560 4.95 11.54 -26.22
N ASP A 561 5.21 11.26 -24.94
CA ASP A 561 6.08 10.15 -24.53
C ASP A 561 5.51 8.80 -24.98
N VAL A 562 4.21 8.59 -24.81
CA VAL A 562 3.53 7.37 -25.28
C VAL A 562 3.61 7.26 -26.80
N MET A 563 3.37 8.35 -27.56
CA MET A 563 3.41 8.32 -29.02
C MET A 563 4.82 8.13 -29.57
N HIS A 564 5.85 8.70 -28.94
CA HIS A 564 7.25 8.42 -29.29
C HIS A 564 7.62 6.97 -28.99
N GLY A 565 7.08 6.37 -27.92
CA GLY A 565 7.23 4.94 -27.65
C GLY A 565 6.58 4.07 -28.74
N VAL A 566 5.38 4.43 -29.20
CA VAL A 566 4.72 3.77 -30.33
C VAL A 566 5.56 3.89 -31.61
N GLN A 567 6.10 5.08 -31.89
CA GLN A 567 6.98 5.29 -33.04
C GLN A 567 8.26 4.46 -32.91
N ALA A 568 8.84 4.37 -31.71
CA ALA A 568 10.05 3.61 -31.45
C ALA A 568 9.89 2.10 -31.75
N VAL A 569 8.73 1.50 -31.48
CA VAL A 569 8.47 0.09 -31.83
C VAL A 569 8.07 -0.09 -33.30
N LEU A 570 7.48 0.92 -33.94
CA LEU A 570 7.24 0.95 -35.39
C LEU A 570 8.54 1.01 -36.18
N ASP A 571 9.49 1.86 -35.78
CA ASP A 571 10.78 2.06 -36.44
C ASP A 571 11.66 0.80 -36.34
N ARG A 572 11.50 0.03 -35.25
CA ARG A 572 12.12 -1.29 -35.09
C ARG A 572 11.51 -2.36 -36.02
N GLY A 573 10.41 -2.05 -36.70
CA GLY A 573 9.73 -2.96 -37.61
C GLY A 573 8.89 -4.03 -36.91
N TRP A 574 8.65 -3.92 -35.61
CA TRP A 574 7.98 -4.96 -34.81
C TRP A 574 6.45 -4.97 -34.97
N VAL A 575 5.88 -3.81 -35.33
CA VAL A 575 4.44 -3.57 -35.25
C VAL A 575 3.77 -3.64 -36.63
N ASP A 576 2.60 -4.27 -36.65
CA ASP A 576 1.62 -4.13 -37.72
C ASP A 576 0.84 -2.82 -37.54
N ALA A 577 1.17 -1.82 -38.38
CA ALA A 577 0.65 -0.47 -38.25
C ALA A 577 -0.88 -0.36 -38.44
N ASP A 578 -1.51 -1.34 -39.10
CA ASP A 578 -2.97 -1.35 -39.29
C ASP A 578 -3.72 -1.92 -38.08
N ARG A 579 -2.99 -2.47 -37.09
CA ARG A 579 -3.56 -3.14 -35.90
C ARG A 579 -2.92 -2.62 -34.62
N MET A 580 -3.13 -1.34 -34.35
CA MET A 580 -2.72 -0.68 -33.10
C MET A 580 -3.93 -0.33 -32.24
N TYR A 581 -3.84 -0.57 -30.94
CA TYR A 581 -4.90 -0.36 -29.95
C TYR A 581 -4.31 0.31 -28.70
N CYS A 582 -5.14 1.02 -27.93
CA CYS A 582 -4.70 1.62 -26.67
C CYS A 582 -5.69 1.36 -25.52
N THR A 583 -5.17 1.28 -24.30
CA THR A 583 -5.96 1.12 -23.08
C THR A 583 -5.20 1.63 -21.86
N GLY A 584 -5.92 1.95 -20.79
CA GLY A 584 -5.32 2.31 -19.51
C GLY A 584 -6.37 2.52 -18.42
N PHE A 585 -5.92 2.40 -17.17
CA PHE A 585 -6.74 2.53 -15.96
C PHE A 585 -6.43 3.85 -15.22
N SER A 586 -7.43 4.55 -14.69
CA SER A 586 -7.26 5.82 -13.95
C SER A 586 -6.58 6.89 -14.83
N GLN A 587 -5.41 7.43 -14.47
CA GLN A 587 -4.65 8.34 -15.35
C GLN A 587 -4.35 7.73 -16.73
N GLY A 588 -4.18 6.41 -16.82
CA GLY A 588 -4.06 5.73 -18.11
C GLY A 588 -5.35 5.78 -18.93
N GLY A 589 -6.52 5.84 -18.27
CA GLY A 589 -7.82 6.05 -18.90
C GLY A 589 -8.00 7.49 -19.37
N ILE A 590 -7.56 8.47 -18.57
CA ILE A 590 -7.46 9.89 -18.98
C ILE A 590 -6.60 10.00 -20.24
N MET A 591 -5.42 9.38 -20.23
CA MET A 591 -4.50 9.39 -21.37
C MET A 591 -5.05 8.63 -22.58
N THR A 592 -5.83 7.58 -22.37
CA THR A 592 -6.54 6.87 -23.45
C THR A 592 -7.56 7.79 -24.11
N ASN A 593 -8.36 8.52 -23.31
CA ASN A 593 -9.31 9.51 -23.82
C ASN A 593 -8.59 10.63 -24.59
N TRP A 594 -7.51 11.17 -24.01
CA TRP A 594 -6.67 12.19 -24.64
C TRP A 594 -6.10 11.71 -25.97
N ALA A 595 -5.53 10.51 -26.02
CA ALA A 595 -4.94 9.96 -27.23
C ALA A 595 -5.96 9.84 -28.38
N VAL A 596 -7.18 9.35 -28.11
CA VAL A 596 -8.23 9.25 -29.14
C VAL A 596 -8.66 10.62 -29.67
N GLY A 597 -8.57 11.68 -28.86
CA GLY A 597 -8.83 13.06 -29.27
C GLY A 597 -7.70 13.71 -30.09
N HIS A 598 -6.47 13.20 -30.01
CA HIS A 598 -5.27 13.84 -30.56
C HIS A 598 -4.54 13.00 -31.62
N THR A 599 -4.91 11.75 -31.83
CA THR A 599 -4.36 10.91 -32.88
C THR A 599 -5.37 9.93 -33.48
N SER A 600 -5.19 9.61 -34.76
CA SER A 600 -5.97 8.59 -35.47
C SER A 600 -5.23 7.26 -35.62
N ARG A 601 -4.07 7.09 -34.97
CA ARG A 601 -3.23 5.88 -35.08
C ARG A 601 -3.91 4.61 -34.54
N PHE A 602 -4.81 4.73 -33.56
CA PHE A 602 -5.42 3.58 -32.91
C PHE A 602 -6.72 3.15 -33.59
N ARG A 603 -6.82 1.87 -33.91
CA ARG A 603 -8.02 1.28 -34.53
C ARG A 603 -9.17 1.15 -33.55
N ALA A 604 -8.87 0.94 -32.27
CA ALA A 604 -9.81 0.97 -31.15
C ALA A 604 -9.08 1.32 -29.85
N ALA A 605 -9.84 1.80 -28.87
CA ALA A 605 -9.36 2.19 -27.55
C ALA A 605 -10.31 1.71 -26.46
N ALA A 606 -9.79 1.36 -25.29
CA ALA A 606 -10.57 1.01 -24.10
C ALA A 606 -10.10 1.82 -22.89
N SER A 607 -10.85 2.85 -22.54
CA SER A 607 -10.59 3.68 -21.36
C SER A 607 -11.25 3.07 -20.13
N GLU A 608 -10.47 2.86 -19.06
CA GLU A 608 -10.95 2.23 -17.82
C GLU A 608 -10.83 3.21 -16.65
N HIS A 609 -11.97 3.56 -16.03
CA HIS A 609 -12.02 4.39 -14.81
C HIS A 609 -11.23 5.71 -14.92
N GLY A 610 -11.14 6.27 -16.14
CA GLY A 610 -10.52 7.58 -16.39
C GLY A 610 -11.51 8.73 -16.28
N MET A 611 -11.05 9.92 -16.63
CA MET A 611 -11.83 11.16 -16.64
C MET A 611 -11.82 11.79 -18.04
N TRP A 612 -12.85 12.56 -18.36
CA TRP A 612 -12.93 13.35 -19.60
C TRP A 612 -13.35 14.81 -19.35
N ASP A 613 -13.75 15.14 -18.13
CA ASP A 613 -14.13 16.49 -17.69
C ASP A 613 -13.58 16.73 -16.29
N TYR A 614 -12.50 17.52 -16.20
CA TYR A 614 -11.84 17.84 -14.93
C TYR A 614 -12.69 18.76 -14.04
N VAL A 615 -13.56 19.58 -14.61
CA VAL A 615 -14.45 20.46 -13.82
C VAL A 615 -15.51 19.61 -13.11
N ALA A 616 -16.10 18.65 -13.82
CA ALA A 616 -16.99 17.68 -13.21
C ALA A 616 -16.25 16.81 -12.17
N ALA A 617 -15.03 16.37 -12.47
CA ALA A 617 -14.22 15.58 -11.54
C ALA A 617 -13.91 16.35 -10.25
N PHE A 618 -13.54 17.63 -10.32
CA PHE A 618 -13.30 18.47 -9.15
C PHE A 618 -14.48 18.47 -8.16
N GLY A 619 -15.71 18.60 -8.67
CA GLY A 619 -16.92 18.66 -7.85
C GLY A 619 -17.49 17.30 -7.44
N THR A 620 -17.02 16.21 -8.02
CA THR A 620 -17.63 14.88 -7.81
C THR A 620 -16.67 13.81 -7.36
N ASP A 621 -15.36 13.97 -7.50
CA ASP A 621 -14.38 12.95 -7.13
C ASP A 621 -14.04 13.02 -5.62
N ASP A 622 -13.33 12.01 -5.13
CA ASP A 622 -12.78 12.01 -3.76
C ASP A 622 -11.34 12.56 -3.69
N CYS A 623 -10.83 13.10 -4.80
CA CYS A 623 -9.47 13.60 -4.98
C CYS A 623 -9.36 15.13 -4.89
N HIS A 624 -10.26 15.82 -4.18
CA HIS A 624 -10.27 17.30 -4.10
C HIS A 624 -8.94 17.90 -3.61
N ARG A 625 -8.27 17.24 -2.66
CA ARG A 625 -6.94 17.65 -2.18
C ARG A 625 -5.89 17.64 -3.29
N TRP A 626 -5.96 16.66 -4.18
CA TRP A 626 -5.08 16.61 -5.33
C TRP A 626 -5.40 17.77 -6.27
N TRP A 627 -6.66 17.97 -6.64
CA TRP A 627 -7.03 19.05 -7.55
C TRP A 627 -6.61 20.43 -7.04
N GLN A 628 -6.72 20.69 -5.74
CA GLN A 628 -6.23 21.92 -5.13
C GLN A 628 -4.69 22.07 -5.25
N ASP A 629 -3.92 21.00 -5.07
CA ASP A 629 -2.46 21.09 -5.25
C ASP A 629 -2.04 21.24 -6.72
N ASP A 630 -2.74 20.56 -7.64
CA ASP A 630 -2.39 20.52 -9.06
C ASP A 630 -2.89 21.75 -9.84
N LEU A 631 -4.09 22.25 -9.53
CA LEU A 631 -4.77 23.30 -10.29
C LEU A 631 -4.83 24.66 -9.57
N GLY A 632 -4.54 24.70 -8.26
CA GLY A 632 -4.62 25.91 -7.42
C GLY A 632 -5.97 26.06 -6.72
#